data_AF-A0A3B0BNW5-F1
#
_entry.id   AF-A0A3B0BNW5-F1
#
_cell.length_a   1.000
_cell.length_b   1.000
_cell.length_c   1.000
_cell.angle_alpha   90.00
_cell.angle_beta   90.00
_cell.angle_gamma   90.00
#
_symmetry.space_group_name_H-M   'P 1'
#
loop_
_entity.id
_entity.type
_entity.pdbx_description
1 polymer ?
#
loop_
_entity_poly.entity_id
_entity_poly.type
_entity_poly.pdbx_seq_one_letter_code
_entity_poly.pdbx_strand_id
1 'polypeptide(L)' 'MYVETATSLMTHHHIRLQVTGETVRPGDVIDFGGWGYTVVEVVDFSGGRKGLRFDTGEALIVDSADELSAVRAIERR' A
#
# COMPACT_ATOMS: atom_id res chain seq x y z
N MET A 1 -19.17 -4.68 13.76
CA MET A 1 -17.77 -4.28 13.50
C MET A 1 -17.81 -3.27 12.35
N TYR A 2 -18.10 -1.99 12.65
CA TYR A 2 -18.27 -0.90 11.67
C TYR A 2 -17.71 0.45 12.20
N VAL A 3 -17.02 0.40 13.34
CA VAL A 3 -16.57 1.63 14.02
C VAL A 3 -15.22 2.08 13.46
N GLU A 4 -14.31 1.14 13.14
CA GLU A 4 -12.97 1.47 12.63
C GLU A 4 -13.00 2.18 11.28
N THR A 5 -13.87 1.76 10.34
CA THR A 5 -13.97 2.38 9.01
C THR A 5 -14.50 3.82 9.09
N ALA A 6 -15.49 4.05 9.96
CA ALA A 6 -16.07 5.39 10.15
C ALA A 6 -15.09 6.35 10.84
N THR A 7 -14.34 5.87 11.84
CA THR A 7 -13.32 6.68 12.52
C THR A 7 -12.14 6.99 11.60
N SER A 8 -11.70 6.03 10.77
CA SER A 8 -10.63 6.24 9.79
C SER A 8 -10.96 7.31 8.75
N LEU A 9 -12.21 7.36 8.24
CA LEU A 9 -12.64 8.38 7.27
C LEU A 9 -12.70 9.81 7.86
N MET A 10 -12.91 9.95 9.16
CA MET A 10 -12.94 11.25 9.84
C MET A 10 -11.53 11.78 10.10
N THR A 11 -10.57 10.90 10.36
CA THR A 11 -9.19 11.27 10.72
C THR A 11 -8.23 11.21 9.54
N HIS A 12 -8.57 10.57 8.43
CA HIS A 12 -7.69 10.43 7.27
C HIS A 12 -8.37 10.90 5.98
N HIS A 13 -7.57 11.39 5.04
CA HIS A 13 -7.98 11.56 3.64
C HIS A 13 -7.20 10.56 2.79
N HIS A 14 -7.87 10.03 1.76
CA HIS A 14 -7.27 9.06 0.85
C HIS A 14 -6.86 9.78 -0.42
N ILE A 15 -5.61 9.60 -0.83
CA ILE A 15 -5.08 10.15 -2.08
C ILE A 15 -4.70 9.03 -3.03
N ARG A 16 -4.85 9.26 -4.33
CA ARG A 16 -4.26 8.43 -5.38
C ARG A 16 -2.89 8.98 -5.73
N LEU A 17 -1.90 8.10 -5.83
CA LEU A 17 -0.52 8.44 -6.16
C LEU A 17 0.16 7.27 -6.86
N GLN A 18 1.29 7.54 -7.49
CA GLN A 18 2.25 6.50 -7.82
C GLN A 18 3.21 6.33 -6.64
N VAL A 19 3.47 5.08 -6.29
CA VAL A 19 4.54 4.69 -5.36
C VAL A 19 5.56 3.85 -6.12
N THR A 20 6.77 3.83 -5.61
CA THR A 20 7.84 2.96 -6.09
C THR A 20 8.09 1.86 -5.07
N GLY A 21 8.91 0.86 -5.40
CA GLY A 21 9.48 -0.02 -4.40
C GLY A 21 10.05 0.79 -3.21
N GLU A 22 10.80 1.86 -3.46
CA GLU A 22 11.37 2.67 -2.37
C GLU A 22 10.35 3.39 -1.48
N THR A 23 9.17 3.72 -2.01
CA THR A 23 8.21 4.61 -1.32
C THR A 23 6.93 3.92 -0.87
N VAL A 24 6.67 2.68 -1.31
CA VAL A 24 5.57 1.85 -0.83
C VAL A 24 5.76 1.52 0.64
N ARG A 25 4.66 1.47 1.39
CA ARG A 25 4.67 1.19 2.82
C ARG A 25 3.42 0.42 3.26
N PRO A 26 3.44 -0.23 4.43
CA PRO A 26 2.24 -0.84 4.99
C PRO A 26 1.08 0.17 5.09
N GLY A 27 -0.13 -0.28 4.75
CA GLY A 27 -1.34 0.51 4.66
C GLY A 27 -1.61 1.13 3.29
N ASP A 28 -0.66 1.08 2.35
CA ASP A 28 -0.95 1.39 0.95
C ASP A 28 -1.87 0.34 0.35
N VAL A 29 -2.81 0.77 -0.49
CA VAL A 29 -3.65 -0.09 -1.30
C VAL A 29 -3.15 -0.02 -2.73
N ILE A 30 -2.53 -1.10 -3.23
CA ILE A 30 -2.03 -1.18 -4.59
C ILE A 30 -3.16 -1.59 -5.53
N ASP A 31 -3.31 -0.86 -6.64
CA ASP A 31 -4.27 -1.19 -7.71
C ASP A 31 -3.64 -2.17 -8.69
N PHE A 32 -4.18 -3.38 -8.74
CA PHE A 32 -3.92 -4.35 -9.80
C PHE A 32 -5.19 -4.64 -10.58
N GLY A 33 -5.27 -4.11 -11.80
CA GLY A 33 -6.37 -4.38 -12.72
C GLY A 33 -7.74 -3.92 -12.20
N GLY A 34 -7.77 -2.85 -11.41
CA GLY A 34 -8.98 -2.29 -10.80
C GLY A 34 -9.33 -2.89 -9.44
N TRP A 35 -8.51 -3.82 -8.92
CA TRP A 35 -8.67 -4.42 -7.60
C TRP A 35 -7.61 -3.89 -6.64
N GLY A 36 -8.04 -3.47 -5.45
CA GLY A 36 -7.16 -2.96 -4.41
C GLY A 36 -6.62 -4.05 -3.50
N TYR A 37 -5.31 -4.09 -3.32
CA TYR A 37 -4.61 -5.02 -2.43
C TYR A 37 -3.91 -4.24 -1.33
N THR A 38 -4.29 -4.47 -0.07
CA THR A 38 -3.72 -3.74 1.07
C THR A 38 -2.36 -4.32 1.42
N VAL A 39 -1.30 -3.52 1.34
CA VAL A 39 0.04 -3.90 1.80
C VAL A 39 0.02 -3.96 3.32
N VAL A 40 0.31 -5.13 3.88
CA VAL A 40 0.41 -5.34 5.33
C VAL A 40 1.87 -5.42 5.79
N GLU A 41 2.80 -5.68 4.88
CA GLU A 41 4.22 -5.79 5.18
C GLU A 41 5.07 -5.50 3.94
N VAL A 42 6.22 -4.86 4.15
CA VAL A 42 7.25 -4.61 3.13
C VAL A 42 8.55 -5.24 3.63
N VAL A 43 9.14 -6.11 2.83
CA VAL A 43 10.37 -6.84 3.15
C VAL A 43 11.46 -6.44 2.16
N ASP A 44 12.63 -6.07 2.68
CA ASP A 44 13.80 -5.77 1.85
C ASP A 44 14.52 -7.04 1.42
N PHE A 45 14.83 -7.15 0.13
CA PHE A 45 15.69 -8.18 -0.43
C PHE A 45 17.01 -7.59 -0.91
N SER A 46 18.04 -8.44 -0.97
CA SER A 46 19.31 -8.08 -1.58
C SER A 46 19.12 -7.67 -3.05
N GLY A 47 19.84 -6.62 -3.45
CA GLY A 47 19.82 -6.12 -4.84
C GLY A 47 18.73 -5.09 -5.12
N GLY A 48 18.19 -4.41 -4.09
CA GLY A 48 17.23 -3.33 -4.29
C GLY A 48 15.83 -3.81 -4.67
N ARG A 49 15.49 -5.05 -4.32
CA ARG A 49 14.14 -5.60 -4.50
C ARG A 49 13.37 -5.53 -3.19
N LYS A 50 12.05 -5.42 -3.30
CA LYS A 50 11.15 -5.47 -2.15
C LYS A 50 10.04 -6.48 -2.36
N GLY A 51 9.72 -7.20 -1.30
CA GLY A 51 8.53 -8.04 -1.21
C GLY A 51 7.41 -7.25 -0.55
N LEU A 52 6.27 -7.18 -1.21
CA LEU A 52 5.02 -6.66 -0.65
C LEU A 52 4.15 -7.85 -0.28
N ARG A 53 3.74 -7.94 0.98
CA ARG A 53 2.73 -8.91 1.42
C ARG A 53 1.40 -8.21 1.53
N PHE A 54 0.35 -8.83 1.00
CA PHE A 54 -1.01 -8.31 1.06
C PHE A 54 -1.83 -8.97 2.16
N ASP A 55 -2.92 -8.32 2.57
CA ASP A 55 -3.90 -8.83 3.54
C ASP A 55 -4.58 -10.13 3.07
N THR A 56 -4.71 -10.32 1.75
CA THR A 56 -5.18 -11.56 1.12
C THR A 56 -4.24 -12.76 1.33
N GLY A 57 -3.01 -12.52 1.78
CA GLY A 57 -1.94 -13.52 1.89
C GLY A 57 -1.11 -13.67 0.62
N GLU A 58 -1.47 -12.99 -0.47
CA GLU A 58 -0.66 -12.91 -1.68
C GLU A 58 0.59 -12.06 -1.46
N ALA A 59 1.56 -12.21 -2.36
CA ALA A 59 2.79 -11.44 -2.34
C ALA A 59 3.23 -11.03 -3.74
N LEU A 60 3.90 -9.88 -3.81
CA LEU A 60 4.50 -9.35 -5.02
C LEU A 60 5.96 -8.98 -4.74
N ILE A 61 6.85 -9.31 -5.67
CA ILE A 61 8.24 -8.83 -5.65
C ILE A 61 8.35 -7.73 -6.70
N VAL A 62 8.89 -6.59 -6.29
CA VAL A 62 9.15 -5.43 -7.16
C VAL A 62 10.61 -5.00 -7.04
N ASP A 63 11.14 -4.41 -8.10
CA ASP A 63 12.37 -3.64 -8.05
C ASP A 63 12.12 -2.26 -7.42
N SER A 64 13.15 -1.65 -6.84
CA SER A 64 13.08 -0.32 -6.20
C SER A 64 12.46 0.76 -7.10
N ALA A 65 12.66 0.65 -8.42
CA ALA A 65 12.22 1.62 -9.41
C ALA A 65 10.85 1.33 -10.03
N ASP A 66 10.24 0.17 -9.73
CA ASP A 66 8.94 -0.18 -10.29
C ASP A 66 7.86 0.77 -9.76
N GLU A 67 7.11 1.38 -10.67
CA GLU A 67 6.01 2.27 -10.32
C GLU A 67 4.69 1.51 -10.21
N LEU A 68 4.02 1.66 -9.06
CA LEU A 68 2.74 1.05 -8.73
C LEU A 68 1.71 2.15 -8.50
N SER A 69 0.50 1.95 -9.03
CA SER A 69 -0.64 2.81 -8.71
C SER A 69 -1.15 2.45 -7.31
N ALA A 70 -1.31 3.45 -6.44
CA ALA A 70 -1.71 3.21 -5.06
C ALA A 70 -2.73 4.24 -4.56
N VAL A 71 -3.50 3.82 -3.56
CA VAL A 71 -4.24 4.69 -2.66
C VAL A 71 -3.55 4.68 -1.29
N ARG A 72 -3.35 5.88 -0.72
CA ARG A 72 -2.74 6.04 0.60
C ARG A 72 -3.65 6.86 1.50
N ALA A 73 -3.88 6.36 2.70
CA ALA A 73 -4.48 7.13 3.78
C ALA A 73 -3.42 8.09 4.37
N ILE A 74 -3.79 9.36 4.48
CA ILE A 74 -2.97 10.42 5.08
C ILE A 74 -3.80 11.05 6.20
N GLU A 75 -3.23 11.12 7.39
CA GLU A 75 -3.87 11.75 8.55
C GLU A 75 -4.21 13.22 8.23
N ARG A 76 -5.43 13.62 8.60
CA ARG A 76 -5.90 15.00 8.56
C ARG A 76 -5.35 15.68 9.81
N ARG A 77 -4.44 16.62 9.60
CA ARG A 77 -3.88 17.46 10.66
C ARG A 77 -4.86 18.56 11.09
#